data_AF-A0A173Z043-F1
#
_entry.id   AF-A0A173Z043-F1
#
_cell.length_a   1.000
_cell.length_b   1.000
_cell.length_c   1.000
_cell.angle_alpha   90.00
_cell.angle_beta   90.00
_cell.angle_gamma   90.00
#
_symmetry.space_group_name_H-M   'P 1'
#
loop_
_entity.id
_entity.type
_entity.pdbx_description
1 polymer ?
#
loop_
_entity_poly.entity_id
_entity_poly.type
_entity_poly.pdbx_seq_one_letter_code
_entity_poly.pdbx_strand_id
1 'polypeptide(L)'
;MKYGYREIRKIHADSLRSLCIANNWYTRGNNEEYGHLLYDMAEGKENITTDDIVEIAQDITEHSDTDQEITSICFDIARIAVTFFEEA
;
A
#
# COMPACT_ATOMS: atom_id res chain seq x y z
N MET A 1 0.77 -24.08 -13.29
CA MET A 1 0.58 -24.24 -11.83
C MET A 1 0.16 -25.68 -11.53
N LYS A 2 0.59 -26.30 -10.42
CA LYS A 2 0.32 -27.72 -10.11
C LYS A 2 -1.13 -27.99 -9.68
N TYR A 3 -1.77 -27.02 -9.03
CA TYR A 3 -3.09 -27.20 -8.40
C TYR A 3 -4.18 -26.25 -8.91
N GLY A 4 -3.89 -25.39 -9.91
CA GLY A 4 -4.90 -24.48 -10.48
C GLY A 4 -5.37 -23.34 -9.56
N TYR A 5 -4.56 -22.94 -8.58
CA TYR A 5 -4.85 -21.79 -7.70
C TYR A 5 -3.79 -20.71 -7.85
N ARG A 6 -4.19 -19.44 -7.72
CA ARG A 6 -3.31 -18.27 -7.65
C ARG A 6 -3.49 -17.52 -6.33
N GLU A 7 -2.39 -16.94 -5.84
CA GLU A 7 -2.38 -16.02 -4.70
C GLU A 7 -2.67 -14.60 -5.19
N ILE A 8 -3.54 -13.90 -4.48
CA ILE A 8 -3.85 -12.49 -4.71
C ILE A 8 -3.62 -11.71 -3.43
N ARG A 9 -2.92 -10.59 -3.54
CA ARG A 9 -2.68 -9.63 -2.48
C ARG A 9 -3.42 -8.32 -2.77
N LYS A 10 -4.14 -7.79 -1.78
CA LYS A 10 -4.88 -6.53 -1.86
C LYS A 10 -4.53 -5.62 -0.69
N ILE A 11 -4.55 -4.31 -0.94
CA ILE A 11 -4.51 -3.27 0.09
C ILE A 11 -5.78 -2.44 -0.09
N HIS A 12 -6.61 -2.35 0.94
CA HIS A 12 -7.83 -1.55 0.91
C HIS A 12 -7.52 -0.09 1.27
N ALA A 13 -8.16 0.86 0.58
CA ALA A 13 -7.98 2.29 0.81
C ALA A 13 -8.19 2.67 2.29
N ASP A 14 -9.24 2.13 2.93
CA ASP A 14 -9.51 2.41 4.35
C ASP A 14 -8.40 1.93 5.29
N SER A 15 -7.77 0.79 4.96
CA SER A 15 -6.65 0.24 5.75
C SER A 15 -5.39 1.09 5.58
N LEU A 16 -5.07 1.49 4.35
CA LEU A 16 -3.93 2.35 4.06
C LEU A 16 -4.12 3.75 4.66
N ARG A 17 -5.33 4.30 4.57
CA ARG A 17 -5.70 5.57 5.21
C ARG A 17 -5.51 5.52 6.71
N SER A 18 -6.01 4.46 7.36
CA SER A 18 -5.87 4.28 8.81
C SER A 18 -4.41 4.15 9.22
N LEU A 19 -3.60 3.46 8.42
CA LEU A 19 -2.16 3.34 8.63
C LEU A 19 -1.45 4.70 8.54
N CYS A 20 -1.76 5.51 7.52
CA CYS A 20 -1.18 6.83 7.37
C CYS A 20 -1.53 7.75 8.55
N ILE A 21 -2.80 7.73 9.00
CA ILE A 21 -3.25 8.50 10.17
C ILE A 21 -2.52 8.05 11.44
N ALA A 22 -2.39 6.73 11.66
CA ALA A 22 -1.75 6.19 12.85
C ALA A 22 -0.26 6.55 12.96
N ASN A 23 0.42 6.71 11.83
CA ASN A 23 1.84 7.04 11.78
C ASN A 23 2.13 8.53 11.53
N ASN A 24 1.10 9.36 11.43
CA ASN A 24 1.23 10.77 11.03
C ASN A 24 2.00 10.94 9.70
N TRP A 25 1.69 10.08 8.73
CA TRP A 25 2.21 10.14 7.37
C TRP A 25 1.31 10.96 6.45
N TYR A 26 1.85 11.30 5.28
CA TYR A 26 1.18 12.03 4.21
C TYR A 26 0.73 13.44 4.58
N THR A 27 1.39 14.07 5.56
CA THR A 27 1.02 15.40 6.10
C THR A 27 1.33 16.55 5.15
N ARG A 28 2.08 16.32 4.08
CA ARG A 28 2.47 17.33 3.08
C ARG A 28 1.75 17.18 1.74
N GLY A 29 1.03 16.07 1.56
CA GLY A 29 0.23 15.82 0.36
C GLY A 29 -1.10 16.55 0.38
N ASN A 30 -1.64 16.81 -0.81
CA ASN A 30 -2.97 17.35 -1.01
C ASN A 30 -4.01 16.24 -1.21
N ASN A 31 -5.29 16.61 -1.33
CA ASN A 31 -6.38 15.64 -1.43
C ASN A 31 -6.35 14.81 -2.73
N GLU A 32 -5.85 15.36 -3.83
CA GLU A 32 -5.73 14.66 -5.12
C GLU A 32 -4.60 13.63 -5.05
N GLU A 33 -3.43 14.02 -4.55
CA GLU A 33 -2.28 13.13 -4.30
C GLU A 33 -2.67 11.99 -3.36
N TYR A 34 -3.35 12.32 -2.25
CA TYR A 34 -3.78 11.29 -1.31
C TYR A 34 -4.86 10.38 -1.90
N GLY A 35 -5.74 10.91 -2.77
CA GLY A 35 -6.67 10.10 -3.54
C GLY A 35 -5.96 9.11 -4.48
N HIS A 36 -4.91 9.58 -5.16
CA HIS A 36 -4.08 8.75 -6.03
C HIS A 36 -3.42 7.60 -5.27
N LEU A 37 -2.80 7.88 -4.11
CA LEU A 37 -2.21 6.86 -3.23
C LEU A 37 -3.24 5.78 -2.85
N LEU A 38 -4.42 6.20 -2.40
CA LEU A 38 -5.42 5.29 -1.85
C LEU A 38 -6.12 4.44 -2.92
N TYR A 39 -6.45 5.03 -4.06
CA TYR A 39 -7.32 4.40 -5.05
C TYR A 39 -6.58 3.88 -6.27
N ASP A 40 -5.56 4.58 -6.77
CA ASP A 40 -4.86 4.17 -7.99
C ASP A 40 -3.68 3.24 -7.67
N MET A 41 -2.91 3.55 -6.63
CA MET A 41 -1.74 2.80 -6.24
C MET A 41 -2.08 1.57 -5.35
N ALA A 42 -3.15 1.65 -4.56
CA ALA A 42 -3.57 0.58 -3.66
C ALA A 42 -4.86 -0.13 -4.10
N GLU A 43 -6.04 0.42 -3.79
CA GLU A 43 -7.32 -0.30 -3.93
C GLU A 43 -7.62 -0.77 -5.36
N GLY A 44 -7.23 0.03 -6.36
CA GLY A 44 -7.45 -0.25 -7.77
C GLY A 44 -6.58 -1.36 -8.36
N LYS A 45 -5.50 -1.78 -7.68
CA LYS A 45 -4.60 -2.83 -8.19
C LYS A 45 -5.23 -4.21 -8.03
N GLU A 46 -5.28 -5.01 -9.10
CA GLU A 46 -5.80 -6.39 -9.05
C GLU A 46 -5.00 -7.27 -8.07
N ASN A 47 -3.67 -7.18 -8.13
CA ASN A 47 -2.75 -7.91 -7.27
C ASN A 47 -1.54 -7.04 -6.93
N ILE A 48 -1.32 -6.78 -5.64
CA ILE A 48 -0.20 -5.99 -5.14
C ILE A 48 1.09 -6.79 -5.21
N THR A 49 2.08 -6.24 -5.91
CA THR A 49 3.44 -6.78 -6.01
C THR A 49 4.37 -6.16 -4.98
N THR A 50 5.62 -6.64 -4.93
CA THR A 50 6.67 -5.98 -4.13
C THR A 50 6.97 -4.58 -4.65
N ASP A 51 6.98 -4.37 -5.97
CA ASP A 51 7.27 -3.06 -6.56
C ASP A 51 6.17 -2.06 -6.22
N ASP A 52 4.89 -2.48 -6.24
CA ASP A 52 3.77 -1.62 -5.82
C ASP A 52 3.91 -1.19 -4.35
N ILE A 53 4.36 -2.08 -3.45
CA ILE A 53 4.58 -1.73 -2.04
C ILE A 53 5.69 -0.69 -1.90
N VAL A 54 6.78 -0.84 -2.67
CA VAL A 54 7.88 0.13 -2.67
C VAL A 54 7.42 1.47 -3.22
N GLU A 55 6.63 1.48 -4.29
CA GLU A 55 6.06 2.69 -4.89
C GLU A 55 5.15 3.44 -3.91
N ILE A 56 4.24 2.73 -3.23
CA ILE A 56 3.40 3.29 -2.16
C ILE A 56 4.27 3.87 -1.03
N ALA A 57 5.32 3.17 -0.61
CA ALA A 57 6.23 3.64 0.44
C ALA A 57 7.00 4.90 0.02
N GLN A 58 7.44 4.98 -1.24
CA GLN A 58 8.11 6.15 -1.81
C GLN A 58 7.16 7.35 -1.80
N ASP A 59 5.94 7.19 -2.33
CA ASP A 59 4.94 8.26 -2.38
C ASP A 59 4.58 8.76 -0.96
N ILE A 60 4.43 7.85 0.00
CA ILE A 60 4.25 8.21 1.40
C ILE A 60 5.44 9.00 1.94
N THR A 61 6.67 8.58 1.65
CA THR A 61 7.89 9.25 2.14
C THR A 61 8.00 10.66 1.57
N GLU A 62 7.75 10.83 0.27
CA GLU A 62 7.80 12.13 -0.43
C GLU A 62 6.79 13.14 0.14
N HIS A 63 5.64 12.65 0.59
CA HIS A 63 4.56 13.47 1.15
C HIS A 63 4.52 13.49 2.69
N SER A 64 5.56 12.98 3.37
CA SER A 64 5.64 12.96 4.84
C SER A 64 6.80 13.80 5.36
N ASP A 65 6.69 14.23 6.62
CA ASP A 65 7.82 14.70 7.41
C ASP A 65 8.22 13.58 8.38
N THR A 66 9.10 12.69 7.93
CA THR A 66 9.46 11.48 8.67
C THR A 66 10.92 11.09 8.45
N ASP A 67 11.58 10.65 9.51
CA ASP A 67 12.94 10.08 9.47
C ASP A 67 12.92 8.54 9.37
N GLN A 68 11.74 7.95 9.11
CA GLN A 68 11.62 6.51 9.01
C GLN A 68 12.29 5.98 7.75
N GLU A 69 13.09 4.93 7.90
CA GLU A 69 13.65 4.19 6.77
C GLU A 69 12.54 3.63 5.88
N ILE A 70 12.70 3.75 4.56
CA ILE A 70 11.70 3.30 3.59
C ILE A 70 11.32 1.83 3.78
N THR A 71 12.26 0.98 4.18
CA THR A 71 12.00 -0.44 4.44
C THR A 71 11.07 -0.67 5.64
N SER A 72 11.06 0.24 6.62
CA SER A 72 10.13 0.20 7.75
C SER A 72 8.71 0.57 7.30
N ILE A 73 8.58 1.57 6.42
CA ILE A 73 7.30 1.95 5.81
C ILE A 73 6.77 0.79 4.95
N CYS A 74 7.63 0.17 4.12
CA CYS A 74 7.29 -1.02 3.34
C CYS A 74 6.79 -2.17 4.23
N PHE A 75 7.43 -2.39 5.38
CA PHE A 75 7.00 -3.43 6.33
C PHE A 75 5.57 -3.17 6.83
N ASP A 76 5.26 -1.94 7.21
CA ASP A 76 3.92 -1.59 7.72
C ASP A 76 2.84 -1.66 6.63
N ILE A 77 3.15 -1.24 5.40
CA ILE A 77 2.26 -1.39 4.24
C ILE A 77 2.02 -2.88 3.95
N ALA A 78 3.06 -3.70 3.92
CA ALA A 78 2.94 -5.13 3.67
C ALA A 78 2.09 -5.83 4.76
N ARG A 79 2.18 -5.36 6.01
CA ARG A 79 1.44 -5.92 7.15
C ARG A 79 -0.07 -5.70 7.06
N ILE A 80 -0.53 -4.64 6.39
CA ILE A 80 -1.97 -4.38 6.19
C ILE A 80 -2.53 -5.05 4.93
N ALA A 81 -1.67 -5.65 4.09
CA ALA A 81 -2.11 -6.33 2.88
C ALA A 81 -2.86 -7.63 3.21
N VAL A 82 -4.04 -7.80 2.62
CA VAL A 82 -4.84 -9.02 2.72
C VAL A 82 -4.43 -9.95 1.60
N THR A 83 -4.14 -11.20 1.94
CA THR A 83 -3.79 -12.25 0.96
C THR A 83 -4.87 -13.32 0.94
N PHE A 84 -5.31 -13.71 -0.25
CA PHE A 84 -6.28 -14.78 -0.47
C PHE A 84 -5.91 -15.59 -1.71
N PHE A 85 -6.58 -16.74 -1.89
CA PHE A 85 -6.33 -17.68 -2.98
C PHE A 85 -7.62 -17.93 -3.75
N GLU A 86 -7.52 -17.99 -5.07
CA GLU A 86 -8.64 -18.30 -5.96
C GLU A 86 -8.22 -19.27 -7.06
N GLU A 87 -9.21 -19.91 -7.70
CA GLU A 87 -8.97 -20.76 -8.88
C GLU A 87 -8.48 -19.91 -10.06
N ALA A 88 -7.48 -20.40 -10.79
CA ALA A 88 -6.76 -19.68 -11.85
C ALA A 88 -7.10 -20.17 -13.27
#